data_AF-A0A932UD90-F1
#
_entry.id   AF-A0A932UD90-F1
#
_cell.length_a   1.000
_cell.length_b   1.000
_cell.length_c   1.000
_cell.angle_alpha   90.00
_cell.angle_beta   90.00
_cell.angle_gamma   90.00
#
_symmetry.space_group_name_H-M   'P 1'
#
loop_
_entity.id
_entity.type
_entity.pdbx_description
1 polymer ?
#
loop_
_entity_poly.entity_id
_entity_poly.type
_entity_poly.pdbx_seq_one_letter_code
_entity_poly.pdbx_strand_id
1 'polypeptide(L)'
;MASQIKVDPASAGVEVEPAAASDLPRFTGVLRPLVDRVARAKVGVHAKLLVAFLLGTLLVMLLSILCLTILARLAGHVDDLARLQQKVETSQQLEYLVTLQSHLRAMALLTRDDSNNQKLENAKNDFRVRLETLQRLGGSDYSDLIRSVQATDQRFGIAGSRVLDAYRAANLDEAIRVHLREEHAISHELEAAMQQLQRDTVREMMTSHAAFLADRGVLRLVVILSSLLALVGAVISGFVFSFAFIIPIRKMKAALTGLAGGDFSQRVTIINNDEFGALGDSLNITSHRLSKLYGDLQELNQEFQDKNLLLVIEGQKRTQRTRVLVEVMRSLSSEFDLDRLLDKIMSCMTTVMQADRSTIFILDA
;
A
#
# COMPACT_ATOMS: atom_id res chain seq x y z
N MET A 1 -48.89 15.73 53.55
CA MET A 1 -49.01 14.88 52.35
C MET A 1 -47.69 14.95 51.61
N ALA A 2 -46.85 13.92 51.78
CA ALA A 2 -45.55 13.82 51.14
C ALA A 2 -45.74 13.30 49.71
N SER A 3 -45.42 14.12 48.71
CA SER A 3 -45.31 13.66 47.32
C SER A 3 -43.88 13.20 47.11
N GLN A 4 -43.66 11.90 47.23
CA GLN A 4 -42.41 11.26 46.80
C GLN A 4 -42.39 11.26 45.26
N ILE A 5 -41.62 12.17 44.68
CA ILE A 5 -41.21 12.03 43.28
C ILE A 5 -40.12 10.96 43.26
N LYS A 6 -40.56 9.72 43.07
CA LYS A 6 -39.70 8.58 42.75
C LYS A 6 -39.21 8.79 41.32
N VAL A 7 -38.00 9.35 41.18
CA VAL A 7 -37.31 9.39 39.90
C VAL A 7 -36.85 7.97 39.62
N ASP A 8 -37.50 7.35 38.63
CA ASP A 8 -37.22 6.01 38.16
C ASP A 8 -35.85 5.99 37.44
N PRO A 9 -34.83 5.23 37.90
CA PRO A 9 -33.51 5.23 37.27
C PRO A 9 -33.46 4.42 35.95
N ALA A 10 -34.61 4.07 35.36
CA ALA A 10 -34.70 3.06 34.30
C ALA A 10 -34.97 3.60 32.87
N SER A 11 -34.96 4.91 32.61
CA SER A 11 -35.32 5.45 31.28
C SER A 11 -34.16 5.93 30.40
N ALA A 12 -32.91 5.63 30.75
CA ALA A 12 -31.75 5.84 29.87
C ALA A 12 -30.90 4.57 29.78
N GLY A 13 -31.51 3.46 29.39
CA GLY A 13 -30.79 2.25 28.98
C GLY A 13 -30.07 2.47 27.65
N VAL A 14 -28.97 3.21 27.66
CA VAL A 14 -27.92 3.01 26.66
C VAL A 14 -27.13 1.82 27.19
N GLU A 15 -27.38 0.65 26.61
CA GLU A 15 -26.56 -0.53 26.83
C GLU A 15 -25.14 -0.19 26.38
N VAL A 16 -24.29 0.20 27.33
CA VAL A 16 -22.87 0.48 27.07
C VAL A 16 -22.18 -0.87 26.93
N GLU A 17 -22.07 -1.32 25.69
CA GLU A 17 -21.27 -2.48 25.30
C GLU A 17 -19.87 -2.34 25.96
N PRO A 18 -19.38 -3.36 26.70
CA PRO A 18 -18.13 -3.25 27.42
C PRO A 18 -17.02 -2.97 26.42
N ALA A 19 -16.26 -1.90 26.67
CA ALA A 19 -15.17 -1.44 25.82
C ALA A 19 -14.22 -2.61 25.53
N ALA A 20 -14.39 -3.24 24.37
CA ALA A 20 -13.53 -4.34 23.93
C ALA A 20 -12.09 -3.83 24.01
N ALA A 21 -11.32 -4.52 24.87
CA ALA A 21 -9.94 -4.16 25.20
C ALA A 21 -9.19 -3.72 23.96
N SER A 22 -8.57 -2.53 24.07
CA SER A 22 -7.83 -1.81 23.05
C SER A 22 -6.52 -2.53 22.68
N ASP A 23 -6.60 -3.81 22.36
CA ASP A 23 -5.45 -4.63 22.02
C ASP A 23 -5.48 -4.97 20.54
N LEU A 24 -4.36 -4.69 19.91
CA LEU A 24 -3.97 -5.26 18.62
C LEU A 24 -4.22 -6.79 18.64
N PRO A 25 -4.66 -7.40 17.52
CA PRO A 25 -4.87 -8.85 17.46
C PRO A 25 -3.62 -9.60 17.93
N ARG A 26 -3.77 -10.67 18.73
CA ARG A 26 -2.65 -11.37 19.42
C ARG A 26 -1.48 -11.76 18.51
N PHE A 27 -1.73 -12.03 17.22
CA PHE A 27 -0.71 -12.40 16.23
C PHE A 27 0.11 -11.21 15.68
N THR A 28 -0.16 -9.97 16.11
CA THR A 28 0.40 -8.74 15.50
C THR A 28 1.44 -8.02 16.36
N GLY A 29 1.85 -8.63 17.48
CA GLY A 29 2.86 -8.06 18.38
C GLY A 29 4.18 -7.70 17.71
N VAL A 30 4.56 -8.40 16.64
CA VAL A 30 5.80 -8.16 15.86
C VAL A 30 5.80 -6.77 15.20
N LEU A 31 4.64 -6.27 14.76
CA LEU A 31 4.51 -4.98 14.06
C LEU A 31 4.18 -3.81 15.00
N ARG A 32 3.82 -4.09 16.26
CA ARG A 32 3.56 -3.08 17.30
C ARG A 32 4.65 -2.01 17.43
N PRO A 33 5.97 -2.31 17.43
CA PRO A 33 6.99 -1.27 17.51
C PRO A 33 7.00 -0.34 16.30
N LEU A 34 6.63 -0.82 15.11
CA LEU A 34 6.50 0.01 13.91
C LEU A 34 5.25 0.89 13.98
N VAL A 35 4.12 0.34 14.42
CA VAL A 35 2.88 1.09 14.66
C VAL A 35 3.13 2.22 15.66
N ASP A 36 3.77 1.94 16.79
CA ASP A 36 4.06 2.94 17.82
C ASP A 36 5.05 4.00 17.34
N ARG A 37 6.02 3.63 16.47
CA ARG A 37 6.93 4.60 15.84
C ARG A 37 6.18 5.56 14.91
N VAL A 38 5.30 5.03 14.06
CA VAL A 38 4.48 5.86 13.15
C VAL A 38 3.52 6.75 13.95
N ALA A 39 2.91 6.22 15.01
CA ALA A 39 2.06 6.98 15.91
C ALA A 39 2.83 8.13 16.58
N ARG A 40 4.02 7.86 17.14
CA ARG A 40 4.86 8.88 17.81
C ARG A 40 5.54 9.89 16.89
N ALA A 41 5.52 9.69 15.58
CA ALA A 41 6.14 10.63 14.65
C ALA A 41 5.50 12.03 14.77
N LYS A 42 6.33 13.08 14.91
CA LYS A 42 5.94 14.49 15.04
C LYS A 42 5.58 15.11 13.68
N VAL A 43 4.60 14.52 13.02
CA VAL A 43 4.06 14.98 11.73
C VAL A 43 2.54 14.88 11.79
N GLY A 44 1.85 15.82 11.14
CA GLY A 44 0.39 15.84 11.15
C GLY A 44 -0.23 14.58 10.52
N VAL A 45 -1.46 14.27 10.91
CA VAL A 45 -2.25 13.13 10.42
C VAL A 45 -2.38 13.16 8.89
N HIS A 46 -2.58 14.35 8.32
CA HIS A 46 -2.61 14.54 6.86
C HIS A 46 -1.31 14.10 6.20
N ALA A 47 -0.16 14.48 6.77
CA ALA A 47 1.15 14.07 6.24
C ALA A 47 1.39 12.56 6.37
N LYS A 48 0.97 11.94 7.49
CA LYS A 48 1.05 10.47 7.66
C LYS A 48 0.21 9.74 6.62
N LEU A 49 -1.00 10.22 6.34
CA LEU A 49 -1.89 9.64 5.33
C LEU A 49 -1.32 9.81 3.91
N LEU A 50 -0.78 10.99 3.60
CA LEU A 50 -0.11 11.25 2.33
C LEU A 50 1.09 10.31 2.14
N VAL A 51 1.94 10.13 3.16
CA VAL A 51 3.08 9.20 3.10
C VAL A 51 2.60 7.77 2.88
N ALA A 52 1.53 7.32 3.55
CA ALA A 52 0.97 6.00 3.35
C ALA A 52 0.53 5.78 1.89
N PHE A 53 -0.18 6.75 1.32
CA PHE A 53 -0.64 6.70 -0.06
C PHE A 53 0.54 6.75 -1.05
N LEU A 54 1.48 7.66 -0.85
CA LEU A 54 2.68 7.79 -1.68
C LEU A 54 3.56 6.54 -1.66
N LEU A 55 3.66 5.86 -0.51
CA LEU A 55 4.40 4.62 -0.40
C LEU A 55 3.74 3.49 -1.21
N GLY A 56 2.41 3.41 -1.17
CA GLY A 56 1.63 2.46 -1.98
C GLY A 56 1.77 2.74 -3.48
N THR A 57 1.63 4.00 -3.91
CA THR A 57 1.80 4.38 -5.32
C THR A 57 3.23 4.18 -5.78
N LEU A 58 4.24 4.46 -4.96
CA LEU A 58 5.65 4.20 -5.26
C LEU A 58 5.90 2.71 -5.50
N LEU A 59 5.36 1.82 -4.66
CA LEU A 59 5.50 0.37 -4.84
C LEU A 59 4.90 -0.09 -6.18
N VAL A 60 3.69 0.38 -6.52
CA VAL A 60 3.05 0.06 -7.80
C VAL A 60 3.83 0.64 -8.98
N MET A 61 4.33 1.88 -8.85
CA MET A 61 5.12 2.55 -9.89
C MET A 61 6.42 1.79 -10.16
N LEU A 62 7.13 1.38 -9.11
CA LEU A 62 8.36 0.59 -9.24
C LEU A 62 8.11 -0.77 -9.91
N LEU A 63 7.03 -1.46 -9.55
CA LEU A 63 6.64 -2.70 -10.22
C LEU A 63 6.26 -2.47 -11.69
N SER A 64 5.57 -1.38 -11.99
CA SER A 64 5.19 -1.03 -13.36
C SER A 64 6.42 -0.74 -14.22
N ILE A 65 7.36 0.06 -13.71
CA ILE A 65 8.64 0.34 -14.39
C ILE A 65 9.41 -0.96 -14.61
N LEU A 66 9.53 -1.81 -13.58
CA LEU A 66 10.21 -3.09 -13.71
C LEU A 66 9.56 -3.96 -14.79
N CYS A 67 8.23 -4.09 -14.78
CA CYS A 67 7.49 -4.86 -15.77
C CYS A 67 7.74 -4.34 -17.20
N LEU A 68 7.67 -3.02 -17.41
CA LEU A 68 7.94 -2.38 -18.69
C LEU A 68 9.38 -2.62 -19.16
N THR A 69 10.37 -2.51 -18.27
CA THR A 69 11.78 -2.75 -18.65
C THR A 69 12.03 -4.20 -19.09
N ILE A 70 11.39 -5.16 -18.42
CA ILE A 70 11.54 -6.58 -18.76
C ILE A 70 10.82 -6.90 -20.06
N LEU A 71 9.63 -6.32 -20.27
CA LEU A 71 8.90 -6.47 -21.52
C LEU A 71 9.67 -5.88 -22.70
N ALA A 72 10.28 -4.70 -22.53
CA ALA A 72 11.13 -4.08 -23.55
C ALA A 72 12.38 -4.92 -23.88
N ARG A 73 13.03 -5.51 -22.86
CA ARG A 73 14.15 -6.44 -23.08
C ARG A 73 13.72 -7.69 -23.84
N LEU A 74 12.60 -8.30 -23.44
CA LEU A 74 12.04 -9.47 -24.12
C LEU A 74 11.68 -9.18 -25.58
N ALA A 75 11.11 -8.01 -25.86
CA ALA A 75 10.81 -7.58 -27.23
C ALA A 75 12.09 -7.45 -28.08
N GLY A 76 13.13 -6.78 -27.56
CA GLY A 76 14.41 -6.68 -28.26
C GLY A 76 15.05 -8.04 -28.56
N HIS A 77 15.00 -8.99 -27.62
CA HIS A 77 15.49 -10.35 -27.85
C HIS A 77 14.73 -11.12 -28.93
N VAL A 78 13.42 -10.90 -29.06
CA VAL A 78 12.63 -11.52 -30.12
C VAL A 78 13.04 -10.98 -31.49
N ASP A 79 13.28 -9.67 -31.59
CA ASP A 79 13.77 -9.04 -32.83
C ASP A 79 15.17 -9.57 -33.22
N ASP A 80 16.06 -9.73 -32.24
CA ASP A 80 17.40 -10.30 -32.46
C ASP A 80 17.33 -11.77 -32.92
N LEU A 81 16.45 -12.58 -32.31
CA LEU A 81 16.26 -13.97 -32.70
C LEU A 81 15.68 -14.08 -34.11
N ALA A 82 14.74 -13.21 -34.48
CA ALA A 82 14.19 -13.13 -35.83
C ALA A 82 15.27 -12.79 -36.86
N ARG A 83 16.18 -11.85 -36.54
CA ARG A 83 17.33 -11.52 -37.38
C ARG A 83 18.29 -12.71 -37.54
N LEU A 84 18.62 -13.39 -36.45
CA LEU A 84 19.48 -14.58 -36.48
C LEU A 84 18.86 -15.71 -37.30
N GLN A 85 17.55 -15.94 -37.15
CA GLN A 85 16.81 -16.91 -37.95
C GLN A 85 16.88 -16.55 -39.44
N GLN A 86 16.71 -15.27 -39.79
CA GLN A 86 16.82 -14.80 -41.17
C GLN A 86 18.24 -14.99 -41.73
N LYS A 87 19.30 -14.79 -40.93
CA LYS A 87 20.68 -15.10 -41.34
C LYS A 87 20.84 -16.59 -41.68
N VAL A 88 20.34 -17.48 -40.82
CA VAL A 88 20.41 -18.94 -41.03
C VAL A 88 19.68 -19.35 -42.30
N GLU A 89 18.45 -18.86 -42.51
CA GLU A 89 17.67 -19.15 -43.71
C GLU A 89 18.37 -18.64 -44.98
N THR A 90 18.91 -17.42 -44.95
CA THR A 90 19.63 -16.85 -46.09
C THR A 90 20.90 -17.65 -46.40
N SER A 91 21.62 -18.10 -45.38
CA SER A 91 22.81 -18.96 -45.55
C SER A 91 22.44 -20.33 -46.16
N GLN A 92 21.32 -20.94 -45.75
CA GLN A 92 20.82 -22.18 -46.34
C GLN A 92 20.47 -22.01 -47.82
N GLN A 93 19.83 -20.90 -48.17
CA GLN A 93 19.49 -20.59 -49.56
C GLN A 93 20.73 -20.37 -50.43
N LEU A 94 21.78 -19.74 -49.89
CA LEU A 94 23.05 -19.55 -50.60
C LEU A 94 23.72 -20.89 -50.90
N GLU A 95 23.80 -21.80 -49.92
CA GLU A 95 24.31 -23.16 -50.12
C GLU A 95 23.52 -23.90 -51.21
N TYR A 96 22.19 -23.86 -51.14
CA TYR A 96 21.32 -24.45 -52.17
C TYR A 96 21.61 -23.88 -53.56
N LEU A 97 21.82 -22.57 -53.70
CA LEU A 97 22.10 -21.93 -54.97
C LEU A 97 23.44 -22.36 -55.57
N VAL A 98 24.47 -22.60 -54.75
CA VAL A 98 25.76 -23.14 -55.24
C VAL A 98 25.56 -24.54 -55.83
N THR A 99 24.84 -25.41 -55.12
CA THR A 99 24.51 -26.76 -55.59
C THR A 99 23.66 -26.72 -56.86
N LEU A 100 22.67 -25.82 -56.92
CA LEU A 100 21.80 -25.64 -58.08
C LEU A 100 22.59 -25.19 -59.32
N GLN A 101 23.55 -24.26 -59.16
CA GLN A 101 24.41 -23.81 -60.26
C GLN A 101 25.21 -24.98 -60.86
N SER A 102 25.83 -25.82 -60.01
CA SER A 102 26.54 -27.02 -60.45
C SER A 102 25.61 -28.01 -61.18
N HIS A 103 24.39 -28.22 -60.68
CA HIS A 103 23.41 -29.10 -61.33
C HIS A 103 22.95 -28.57 -62.70
N LEU A 104 22.62 -27.28 -62.79
CA LEU A 104 22.19 -26.64 -64.03
C LEU A 104 23.31 -26.65 -65.08
N ARG A 105 24.56 -26.44 -64.67
CA ARG A 105 25.70 -26.54 -65.58
C ARG A 105 25.84 -27.95 -66.16
N ALA A 106 25.77 -28.98 -65.33
CA ALA A 106 25.82 -30.37 -65.80
C ALA A 106 24.67 -30.68 -66.77
N MET A 107 23.45 -30.22 -66.46
CA MET A 107 22.29 -30.36 -67.36
C MET A 107 22.49 -29.62 -68.68
N ALA A 108 23.04 -28.40 -68.69
CA ALA A 108 23.33 -27.65 -69.91
C ALA A 108 24.31 -28.40 -70.83
N LEU A 109 25.39 -28.95 -70.27
CA LEU A 109 26.40 -29.70 -71.03
C LEU A 109 25.86 -31.04 -71.56
N LEU A 110 25.04 -31.74 -70.78
CA LEU A 110 24.51 -33.06 -71.13
C LEU A 110 23.33 -33.00 -72.11
N THR A 111 22.38 -32.09 -71.86
CA THR A 111 21.13 -31.98 -72.64
C THR A 111 21.24 -31.06 -73.83
N ARG A 112 22.23 -30.14 -73.82
CA ARG A 112 22.39 -29.07 -74.81
C ARG A 112 21.17 -28.14 -74.93
N ASP A 113 20.34 -28.11 -73.89
CA ASP A 113 19.23 -27.16 -73.78
C ASP A 113 19.74 -25.84 -73.19
N ASP A 114 19.73 -24.79 -74.02
CA ASP A 114 20.18 -23.46 -73.64
C ASP A 114 19.31 -22.82 -72.54
N SER A 115 18.09 -23.34 -72.30
CA SER A 115 17.26 -22.91 -71.16
C SER A 115 17.98 -23.11 -69.82
N ASN A 116 18.87 -24.11 -69.72
CA ASN A 116 19.66 -24.36 -68.51
C ASN A 116 20.76 -23.32 -68.30
N ASN A 117 21.34 -22.76 -69.38
CA ASN A 117 22.27 -21.63 -69.29
C ASN A 117 21.56 -20.38 -68.77
N GLN A 118 20.32 -20.12 -69.21
CA GLN A 118 19.53 -19.01 -68.68
C GLN A 118 19.17 -19.20 -67.19
N LYS A 119 18.75 -20.41 -66.79
CA LYS A 119 18.48 -20.73 -65.38
C LYS A 119 19.74 -20.59 -64.52
N LEU A 120 20.91 -20.96 -65.05
CA LEU A 120 22.19 -20.82 -64.37
C LEU A 120 22.54 -19.35 -64.10
N GLU A 121 22.37 -18.48 -65.10
CA GLU A 121 22.59 -17.04 -64.92
C GLU A 121 21.59 -16.42 -63.92
N ASN A 122 20.34 -16.88 -63.91
CA ASN A 122 19.37 -16.46 -62.88
C ASN A 122 19.82 -16.89 -61.48
N ALA A 123 20.27 -18.15 -61.31
CA ALA A 123 20.76 -18.67 -60.03
C ALA A 123 22.00 -17.89 -59.53
N LYS A 124 22.91 -17.48 -60.43
CA LYS A 124 24.06 -16.61 -60.09
C LYS A 124 23.61 -15.24 -59.59
N ASN A 125 22.63 -14.64 -60.25
CA ASN A 125 22.10 -13.34 -59.83
C ASN A 125 21.38 -13.46 -58.47
N ASP A 126 20.59 -14.50 -58.27
CA ASP A 126 19.95 -14.78 -56.98
C ASP A 126 20.98 -14.98 -55.86
N PHE A 127 22.10 -15.65 -56.15
CA PHE A 127 23.19 -15.84 -55.20
C PHE A 127 23.77 -14.50 -54.77
N ARG A 128 24.08 -13.62 -55.73
CA ARG A 128 24.61 -12.27 -55.46
C ARG A 128 23.66 -11.45 -54.59
N VAL A 129 22.36 -11.44 -54.92
CA VAL A 129 21.34 -10.69 -54.17
C VAL A 129 21.20 -11.22 -52.74
N ARG A 130 21.22 -12.54 -52.54
CA ARG A 130 21.15 -13.13 -51.19
C ARG A 130 22.41 -12.88 -50.39
N LEU A 131 23.58 -12.89 -51.02
CA LEU A 131 24.85 -12.59 -50.36
C LEU A 131 24.90 -11.13 -49.89
N GLU A 132 24.42 -10.19 -50.71
CA GLU A 132 24.25 -8.79 -50.32
C GLU A 132 23.21 -8.60 -49.20
N THR A 133 22.14 -9.42 -49.19
CA THR A 133 21.14 -9.41 -48.12
C THR A 133 21.77 -9.89 -46.81
N LEU A 134 22.55 -10.97 -46.86
CA LEU A 134 23.27 -11.47 -45.69
C LEU A 134 24.30 -10.46 -45.18
N GLN A 135 25.00 -9.75 -46.07
CA GLN A 135 25.92 -8.67 -45.69
C GLN A 135 25.20 -7.54 -44.94
N ARG A 136 24.00 -7.17 -45.38
CA ARG A 136 23.16 -6.16 -44.71
C ARG A 136 22.65 -6.63 -43.34
N LEU A 137 22.35 -7.92 -43.19
CA LEU A 137 21.91 -8.53 -41.92
C LEU A 137 23.07 -8.78 -40.93
N GLY A 138 24.26 -9.09 -41.46
CA GLY A 138 25.43 -9.55 -40.70
C GLY A 138 26.31 -8.45 -40.12
N GLY A 139 26.21 -7.21 -40.62
CA GLY A 139 27.07 -6.11 -40.14
C GLY A 139 28.56 -6.39 -40.36
N SER A 140 29.42 -5.95 -39.43
CA SER A 140 30.88 -6.13 -39.49
C SER A 140 31.34 -7.57 -39.28
N ASP A 141 30.55 -8.38 -38.60
CA ASP A 141 30.99 -9.66 -38.01
C ASP A 141 31.30 -10.73 -39.07
N TYR A 142 30.70 -10.61 -40.24
CA TYR A 142 30.90 -11.52 -41.37
C TYR A 142 31.68 -10.90 -42.52
N SER A 143 32.21 -9.69 -42.36
CA SER A 143 32.76 -8.92 -43.46
C SER A 143 33.94 -9.61 -44.17
N ASP A 144 34.84 -10.26 -43.43
CA ASP A 144 35.97 -10.98 -43.99
C ASP A 144 35.56 -12.29 -44.68
N LEU A 145 34.64 -13.04 -44.07
CA LEU A 145 34.11 -14.27 -44.64
C LEU A 145 33.31 -13.98 -45.91
N ILE A 146 32.44 -12.97 -45.90
CA ILE A 146 31.69 -12.52 -47.08
C ILE A 146 32.65 -12.04 -48.18
N ARG A 147 33.72 -11.32 -47.84
CA ARG A 147 34.73 -10.90 -48.84
C ARG A 147 35.42 -12.11 -49.48
N SER A 148 35.74 -13.14 -48.69
CA SER A 148 36.30 -14.41 -49.18
C SER A 148 35.32 -15.13 -50.12
N VAL A 149 34.04 -15.18 -49.75
CA VAL A 149 32.97 -15.75 -50.57
C VAL A 149 32.82 -14.99 -51.89
N GLN A 150 32.79 -13.66 -51.84
CA GLN A 150 32.71 -12.80 -53.03
C GLN A 150 33.89 -13.03 -53.98
N ALA A 151 35.11 -13.15 -53.43
CA ALA A 151 36.29 -13.44 -54.24
C ALA A 151 36.22 -14.82 -54.91
N THR A 152 35.71 -15.84 -54.20
CA THR A 152 35.52 -17.19 -54.76
C THR A 152 34.39 -17.22 -55.79
N ASP A 153 33.27 -16.56 -55.53
CA ASP A 153 32.16 -16.39 -56.48
C ASP A 153 32.60 -15.69 -57.77
N GLN A 154 33.46 -14.66 -57.66
CA GLN A 154 34.02 -14.00 -58.83
C GLN A 154 34.89 -14.94 -59.67
N ARG A 155 35.76 -15.74 -59.04
CA ARG A 155 36.56 -16.76 -59.74
C ARG A 155 35.66 -17.82 -60.39
N PHE A 156 34.61 -18.24 -59.67
CA PHE A 156 33.63 -19.20 -60.16
C PHE A 156 32.89 -18.68 -61.40
N GLY A 157 32.45 -17.42 -61.37
CA GLY A 157 31.82 -16.74 -62.50
C GLY A 157 32.73 -16.67 -63.73
N ILE A 158 34.01 -16.31 -63.54
CA ILE A 158 35.00 -16.25 -64.63
C ILE A 158 35.24 -17.63 -65.26
N ALA A 159 35.38 -18.69 -64.45
CA ALA A 159 35.49 -20.05 -64.96
C ALA A 159 34.22 -20.46 -65.73
N GLY A 160 33.05 -20.14 -65.18
CA GLY A 160 31.77 -20.41 -65.84
C GLY A 160 31.56 -19.68 -67.15
N SER A 161 32.05 -18.45 -67.31
CA SER A 161 32.04 -17.74 -68.60
C SER A 161 32.87 -18.47 -69.65
N ARG A 162 34.07 -18.97 -69.29
CA ARG A 162 34.90 -19.76 -70.22
C ARG A 162 34.24 -21.07 -70.67
N VAL A 163 33.51 -21.74 -69.76
CA VAL A 163 32.70 -22.92 -70.12
C VAL A 163 31.58 -22.53 -71.09
N LEU A 164 30.88 -21.43 -70.84
CA LEU A 164 29.81 -20.94 -71.70
C LEU A 164 30.31 -20.52 -73.09
N ASP A 165 31.48 -19.88 -73.17
CA ASP A 165 32.10 -19.46 -74.43
C ASP A 165 32.49 -20.68 -75.28
N ALA A 166 33.11 -21.70 -74.67
CA ALA A 166 33.42 -22.96 -75.34
C ALA A 166 32.17 -23.71 -75.80
N TYR A 167 31.12 -23.73 -74.97
CA TYR A 167 29.81 -24.30 -75.32
C TYR A 167 29.19 -23.58 -76.53
N ARG A 168 29.17 -22.24 -76.53
CA ARG A 168 28.64 -21.43 -77.65
C ARG A 168 29.46 -21.57 -78.93
N ALA A 169 30.76 -21.78 -78.81
CA ALA A 169 31.66 -22.09 -79.93
C ALA A 169 31.50 -23.54 -80.46
N ALA A 170 30.53 -24.30 -79.95
CA ALA A 170 30.30 -25.72 -80.26
C ALA A 170 31.49 -26.64 -79.95
N ASN A 171 32.43 -26.21 -79.11
CA ASN A 171 33.56 -27.01 -78.65
C ASN A 171 33.24 -27.65 -77.28
N LEU A 172 32.46 -28.73 -77.32
CA LEU A 172 31.94 -29.38 -76.11
C LEU A 172 33.05 -30.05 -75.27
N ASP A 173 34.08 -30.59 -75.91
CA ASP A 173 35.21 -31.23 -75.22
C ASP A 173 35.97 -30.21 -74.37
N GLU A 174 36.19 -29.02 -74.93
CA GLU A 174 36.78 -27.89 -74.20
C GLU A 174 35.87 -27.43 -73.06
N ALA A 175 34.57 -27.28 -73.31
CA ALA A 175 33.62 -26.86 -72.29
C ALA A 175 33.59 -27.83 -71.10
N ILE A 176 33.56 -29.15 -71.36
CA ILE A 176 33.60 -30.19 -70.32
C ILE A 176 34.95 -30.17 -69.59
N ARG A 177 36.07 -29.99 -70.31
CA ARG A 177 37.40 -29.92 -69.70
C ARG A 177 37.54 -28.76 -68.73
N VAL A 178 37.13 -27.55 -69.14
CA VAL A 178 37.16 -26.34 -68.30
C VAL A 178 36.19 -26.49 -67.14
N HIS A 179 35.01 -27.08 -67.37
CA HIS A 179 34.06 -27.37 -66.30
C HIS A 179 34.67 -28.28 -65.24
N LEU A 180 35.20 -29.44 -65.61
CA LEU A 180 35.71 -30.43 -64.66
C LEU A 180 36.99 -29.99 -63.95
N ARG A 181 37.90 -29.30 -64.64
CA ARG A 181 39.20 -28.91 -64.07
C ARG A 181 39.18 -27.59 -63.31
N GLU A 182 38.27 -26.69 -63.64
CA GLU A 182 38.26 -25.34 -63.09
C GLU A 182 36.94 -25.00 -62.42
N GLU A 183 35.84 -24.90 -63.18
CA GLU A 183 34.55 -24.43 -62.65
C GLU A 183 34.05 -25.33 -61.51
N HIS A 184 34.05 -26.65 -61.69
CA HIS A 184 33.61 -27.62 -60.69
C HIS A 184 34.52 -27.62 -59.45
N ALA A 185 35.84 -27.49 -59.63
CA ALA A 185 36.77 -27.40 -58.51
C ALA A 185 36.53 -26.14 -57.66
N ILE A 186 36.29 -24.99 -58.31
CA ILE A 186 35.96 -23.74 -57.62
C ILE A 186 34.57 -23.82 -56.97
N SER A 187 33.61 -24.55 -57.56
CA SER A 187 32.30 -24.79 -56.93
C SER A 187 32.44 -25.47 -55.57
N HIS A 188 33.36 -26.45 -55.43
CA HIS A 188 33.61 -27.11 -54.14
C HIS A 188 34.25 -26.16 -53.12
N GLU A 189 35.13 -25.25 -53.56
CA GLU A 189 35.65 -24.19 -52.69
C GLU A 189 34.52 -23.27 -52.20
N LEU A 190 33.61 -22.90 -53.09
CA LEU A 190 32.46 -22.05 -52.77
C LEU A 190 31.45 -22.76 -51.86
N GLU A 191 31.15 -24.03 -52.12
CA GLU A 191 30.28 -24.87 -51.29
C GLU A 191 30.85 -25.02 -49.88
N ALA A 192 32.15 -25.31 -49.75
CA ALA A 192 32.82 -25.41 -48.46
C ALA A 192 32.76 -24.08 -47.67
N ALA A 193 32.92 -22.94 -48.34
CA ALA A 193 32.76 -21.63 -47.73
C ALA A 193 31.32 -21.36 -47.27
N MET A 194 30.31 -21.77 -48.05
CA MET A 194 28.89 -21.67 -47.67
C MET A 194 28.52 -22.58 -46.50
N GLN A 195 29.03 -23.81 -46.48
CA GLN A 195 28.85 -24.74 -45.36
C GLN A 195 29.51 -24.23 -44.07
N GLN A 196 30.65 -23.55 -44.17
CA GLN A 196 31.27 -22.90 -43.02
C GLN A 196 30.39 -21.75 -42.50
N LEU A 197 29.97 -20.85 -43.40
CA LEU A 197 29.07 -19.74 -43.07
C LEU A 197 27.75 -20.19 -42.43
N GLN A 198 27.17 -21.28 -42.94
CA GLN A 198 25.95 -21.87 -42.38
C GLN A 198 26.21 -22.44 -40.97
N ARG A 199 27.31 -23.16 -40.76
CA ARG A 199 27.68 -23.67 -39.43
C ARG A 199 27.88 -22.53 -38.43
N ASP A 200 28.53 -21.45 -38.86
CA ASP A 200 28.80 -20.28 -38.01
C ASP A 200 27.50 -19.55 -37.64
N THR A 201 26.61 -19.32 -38.60
CA THR A 201 25.30 -18.68 -38.35
C THR A 201 24.37 -19.54 -37.49
N VAL A 202 24.34 -20.86 -37.70
CA VAL A 202 23.59 -21.79 -36.84
C VAL A 202 24.16 -21.81 -35.42
N ARG A 203 25.49 -21.78 -35.27
CA ARG A 203 26.14 -21.73 -33.96
C ARG A 203 25.84 -20.42 -33.23
N GLU A 204 25.87 -19.28 -33.93
CA GLU A 204 25.46 -17.97 -33.38
C GLU A 204 24.01 -18.02 -32.89
N MET A 205 23.09 -18.55 -33.70
CA MET A 205 21.67 -18.71 -33.30
C MET A 205 21.49 -19.60 -32.07
N MET A 206 22.14 -20.77 -32.02
CA MET A 206 22.01 -21.72 -30.92
C MET A 206 22.59 -21.17 -29.61
N THR A 207 23.73 -20.48 -29.67
CA THR A 207 24.35 -19.85 -28.50
C THR A 207 23.52 -18.69 -27.96
N SER A 208 22.99 -17.84 -28.84
CA SER A 208 22.06 -16.76 -28.47
C SER A 208 20.77 -17.29 -27.85
N HIS A 209 20.17 -18.32 -28.46
CA HIS A 209 18.95 -18.94 -27.94
C HIS A 209 19.17 -19.59 -26.55
N ALA A 210 20.30 -20.26 -26.34
CA ALA A 210 20.64 -20.83 -25.03
C ALA A 210 20.84 -19.75 -23.96
N ALA A 211 21.53 -18.66 -24.30
CA ALA A 211 21.72 -17.52 -23.40
C ALA A 211 20.38 -16.87 -23.02
N PHE A 212 19.46 -16.73 -23.97
CA PHE A 212 18.11 -16.21 -23.73
C PHE A 212 17.28 -17.07 -22.78
N LEU A 213 17.33 -18.40 -22.91
CA LEU A 213 16.61 -19.30 -22.01
C LEU A 213 17.15 -19.21 -20.57
N ALA A 214 18.47 -19.05 -20.40
CA ALA A 214 19.08 -18.83 -19.09
C ALA A 214 18.64 -17.50 -18.47
N ASP A 215 18.66 -16.41 -19.25
CA ASP A 215 18.27 -15.07 -18.78
C ASP A 215 16.78 -15.01 -18.41
N ARG A 216 15.91 -15.70 -19.15
CA ARG A 216 14.48 -15.82 -18.83
C ARG A 216 14.22 -16.33 -17.42
N GLY A 217 14.99 -17.31 -16.96
CA GLY A 217 14.85 -17.86 -15.61
C GLY A 217 15.16 -16.83 -14.52
N VAL A 218 16.26 -16.10 -14.71
CA VAL A 218 16.69 -15.03 -13.80
C VAL A 218 15.70 -13.88 -13.81
N LEU A 219 15.27 -13.40 -14.98
CA LEU A 219 14.28 -12.34 -15.13
C LEU A 219 12.96 -12.71 -14.44
N ARG A 220 12.46 -13.95 -14.63
CA ARG A 220 11.23 -14.43 -13.97
C ARG A 220 11.39 -14.44 -12.46
N LEU A 221 12.53 -14.91 -11.94
CA LEU A 221 12.80 -14.93 -10.51
C LEU A 221 12.85 -13.51 -9.92
N VAL A 222 13.50 -12.57 -10.62
CA VAL A 222 13.54 -11.16 -10.22
C VAL A 222 12.11 -10.59 -10.12
N VAL A 223 11.25 -10.84 -11.12
CA VAL A 223 9.85 -10.39 -11.11
C VAL A 223 9.07 -10.99 -9.94
N ILE A 224 9.20 -12.29 -9.69
CA ILE A 224 8.48 -12.95 -8.60
C ILE A 224 8.93 -12.39 -7.27
N LEU A 225 10.23 -12.29 -7.03
CA LEU A 225 10.78 -11.77 -5.77
C LEU A 225 10.45 -10.30 -5.56
N SER A 226 10.56 -9.46 -6.59
CA SER A 226 10.21 -8.04 -6.48
C SER A 226 8.71 -7.84 -6.23
N SER A 227 7.86 -8.62 -6.91
CA SER A 227 6.41 -8.56 -6.74
C SER A 227 5.99 -9.03 -5.35
N LEU A 228 6.59 -10.12 -4.86
CA LEU A 228 6.34 -10.63 -3.50
C LEU A 228 6.81 -9.61 -2.46
N LEU A 229 8.01 -9.04 -2.63
CA LEU A 229 8.55 -8.04 -1.71
C LEU A 229 7.68 -6.77 -1.69
N ALA A 230 7.22 -6.31 -2.86
CA ALA A 230 6.33 -5.17 -2.95
C ALA A 230 4.95 -5.44 -2.33
N LEU A 231 4.40 -6.65 -2.53
CA LEU A 231 3.14 -7.08 -1.91
C LEU A 231 3.28 -7.14 -0.38
N VAL A 232 4.34 -7.77 0.13
CA VAL A 232 4.63 -7.83 1.57
C VAL A 232 4.81 -6.41 2.13
N GLY A 233 5.53 -5.54 1.43
CA GLY A 233 5.70 -4.14 1.80
C GLY A 233 4.39 -3.36 1.82
N ALA A 234 3.49 -3.59 0.86
CA ALA A 234 2.17 -2.97 0.81
C ALA A 234 1.27 -3.46 1.96
N VAL A 235 1.26 -4.76 2.25
CA VAL A 235 0.51 -5.33 3.37
C VAL A 235 1.02 -4.82 4.71
N ILE A 236 2.33 -4.82 4.93
CA ILE A 236 2.95 -4.32 6.17
C ILE A 236 2.65 -2.83 6.34
N SER A 237 2.85 -2.01 5.30
CA SER A 237 2.60 -0.58 5.40
C SER A 237 1.12 -0.28 5.64
N GLY A 238 0.21 -0.91 4.89
CA GLY A 238 -1.24 -0.79 5.10
C GLY A 238 -1.65 -1.16 6.52
N PHE A 239 -1.10 -2.26 7.06
CA PHE A 239 -1.32 -2.67 8.45
C PHE A 239 -0.82 -1.60 9.44
N VAL A 240 0.45 -1.18 9.31
CA VAL A 240 1.08 -0.22 10.23
C VAL A 240 0.31 1.10 10.27
N PHE A 241 -0.02 1.65 9.10
CA PHE A 241 -0.77 2.90 9.02
C PHE A 241 -2.19 2.74 9.56
N SER A 242 -2.91 1.67 9.18
CA SER A 242 -4.27 1.43 9.68
C SER A 242 -4.34 1.43 11.21
N PHE A 243 -3.42 0.72 11.87
CA PHE A 243 -3.41 0.65 13.33
C PHE A 243 -2.92 1.92 14.02
N ALA A 244 -1.99 2.67 13.40
CA ALA A 244 -1.56 3.96 13.91
C ALA A 244 -2.71 4.99 13.97
N PHE A 245 -3.75 4.83 13.16
CA PHE A 245 -4.95 5.68 13.15
C PHE A 245 -6.10 5.12 13.98
N ILE A 246 -6.41 3.82 13.90
CA ILE A 246 -7.61 3.27 14.55
C ILE A 246 -7.48 3.20 16.07
N ILE A 247 -6.28 2.97 16.60
CA ILE A 247 -6.03 2.84 18.04
C ILE A 247 -6.38 4.13 18.79
N PRO A 248 -5.85 5.32 18.42
CA PRO A 248 -6.21 6.55 19.12
C PRO A 248 -7.71 6.87 19.00
N ILE A 249 -8.32 6.64 17.84
CA ILE A 249 -9.77 6.85 17.63
C ILE A 249 -10.60 5.98 18.58
N ARG A 250 -10.27 4.70 18.71
CA ARG A 250 -10.98 3.78 19.63
C ARG A 250 -10.81 4.19 21.09
N LYS A 251 -9.61 4.63 21.50
CA LYS A 251 -9.35 5.13 22.85
C LYS A 251 -10.16 6.39 23.17
N MET A 252 -10.21 7.35 22.24
CA MET A 252 -11.02 8.56 22.39
C MET A 252 -12.52 8.24 22.43
N LYS A 253 -12.99 7.33 21.58
CA LYS A 253 -14.38 6.85 21.60
C LYS A 253 -14.74 6.30 22.99
N ALA A 254 -13.91 5.42 23.55
CA ALA A 254 -14.16 4.85 24.87
C ALA A 254 -14.20 5.91 25.98
N ALA A 255 -13.28 6.89 25.95
CA ALA A 255 -13.25 7.98 26.92
C ALA A 255 -14.47 8.91 26.79
N LEU A 256 -14.92 9.20 25.57
CA LEU A 256 -16.13 9.99 25.32
C LEU A 256 -17.39 9.26 25.77
N THR A 257 -17.47 7.93 25.60
CA THR A 257 -18.58 7.13 26.10
C THR A 257 -18.67 7.17 27.64
N GLY A 258 -17.53 7.06 28.34
CA GLY A 258 -17.51 7.22 29.80
C GLY A 258 -17.93 8.63 30.24
N LEU A 259 -17.42 9.65 29.54
CA LEU A 259 -17.79 11.05 29.78
C LEU A 259 -19.30 11.29 29.59
N ALA A 260 -19.89 10.74 28.53
CA ALA A 260 -21.32 10.82 28.26
C ALA A 260 -22.16 10.06 29.31
N GLY A 261 -21.60 9.04 29.94
CA GLY A 261 -22.18 8.32 31.06
C GLY A 261 -22.03 9.02 32.41
N GLY A 262 -21.41 10.21 32.46
CA GLY A 262 -21.20 10.98 33.69
C GLY A 262 -19.92 10.62 34.47
N ASP A 263 -19.06 9.75 33.93
CA ASP A 263 -17.74 9.48 34.51
C ASP A 263 -16.72 10.53 34.05
N PHE A 264 -16.58 11.61 34.82
CA PHE A 264 -15.59 12.67 34.58
C PHE A 264 -14.19 12.33 35.12
N SER A 265 -14.02 11.18 35.77
CA SER A 265 -12.74 10.76 36.35
C SER A 265 -11.83 10.11 35.32
N GLN A 266 -12.41 9.54 34.25
CA GLN A 266 -11.65 8.86 33.19
C GLN A 266 -10.66 9.81 32.50
N ARG A 267 -9.47 9.27 32.19
CA ARG A 267 -8.41 9.96 31.43
C ARG A 267 -7.98 9.12 30.25
N VAL A 268 -7.66 9.76 29.13
CA VAL A 268 -7.18 9.10 27.92
C VAL A 268 -5.70 9.43 27.70
N THR A 269 -4.88 8.41 27.44
CA THR A 269 -3.48 8.60 27.05
C THR A 269 -3.28 8.17 25.61
N ILE A 270 -3.01 9.15 24.75
CA ILE A 270 -2.71 8.98 23.33
C ILE A 270 -1.20 9.13 23.15
N ILE A 271 -0.56 8.15 22.52
CA ILE A 271 0.90 8.16 22.30
C ILE A 271 1.31 9.04 21.11
N ASN A 272 0.35 9.47 20.31
CA ASN A 272 0.61 10.23 19.10
C ASN A 272 1.08 11.64 19.43
N ASN A 273 2.09 12.13 18.69
CA ASN A 273 2.57 13.52 18.78
C ASN A 273 2.00 14.38 17.63
N ASP A 274 0.73 14.15 17.29
CA ASP A 274 0.00 14.77 16.19
C ASP A 274 -1.36 15.29 16.67
N GLU A 275 -2.27 15.60 15.76
CA GLU A 275 -3.62 16.10 16.03
C GLU A 275 -4.42 15.16 16.96
N PHE A 276 -4.18 13.85 16.93
CA PHE A 276 -4.82 12.92 17.87
C PHE A 276 -4.30 13.07 19.29
N GLY A 277 -3.00 13.36 19.45
CA GLY A 277 -2.41 13.68 20.76
C GLY A 277 -3.01 14.94 21.35
N ALA A 278 -3.04 16.02 20.57
CA ALA A 278 -3.63 17.30 20.97
C ALA A 278 -5.13 17.17 21.32
N LEU A 279 -5.88 16.33 20.58
CA LEU A 279 -7.28 16.04 20.87
C LEU A 279 -7.45 15.25 22.18
N GLY A 280 -6.57 14.28 22.45
CA GLY A 280 -6.53 13.55 23.72
C GLY A 280 -6.27 14.47 24.92
N ASP A 281 -5.32 15.40 24.79
CA ASP A 281 -5.04 16.40 25.82
C ASP A 281 -6.24 17.33 26.07
N SER A 282 -6.88 17.79 24.99
CA SER A 282 -8.08 18.62 25.06
C SER A 282 -9.26 17.90 25.73
N LEU A 283 -9.41 16.60 25.48
CA LEU A 283 -10.42 15.77 26.14
C LEU A 283 -10.15 15.65 27.64
N ASN A 284 -8.90 15.41 28.05
CA ASN A 284 -8.52 15.35 29.47
C ASN A 284 -8.76 16.67 30.20
N ILE A 285 -8.46 17.82 29.57
CA ILE A 285 -8.75 19.14 30.13
C ILE A 285 -10.25 19.31 30.35
N THR A 286 -11.07 18.88 29.39
CA THR A 286 -12.53 18.95 29.46
C THR A 286 -13.08 18.07 30.58
N SER A 287 -12.63 16.81 30.66
CA SER A 287 -13.00 15.89 31.75
C SER A 287 -12.62 16.46 33.13
N HIS A 288 -11.43 17.08 33.25
CA HIS A 288 -11.02 17.69 34.50
C HIS A 288 -11.90 18.88 34.90
N ARG A 289 -12.27 19.75 33.95
CA ARG A 289 -13.18 20.88 34.20
C ARG A 289 -14.58 20.42 34.61
N LEU A 290 -15.13 19.41 33.93
CA LEU A 290 -16.42 18.83 34.30
C LEU A 290 -16.39 18.17 35.68
N SER A 291 -15.34 17.40 35.98
CA SER A 291 -15.15 16.79 37.30
C SER A 291 -15.10 17.85 38.41
N LYS A 292 -14.41 18.97 38.18
CA LYS A 292 -14.36 20.08 39.14
C LYS A 292 -15.75 20.73 39.31
N LEU A 293 -16.43 21.06 38.21
CA LEU A 293 -17.75 21.68 38.24
C LEU A 293 -18.78 20.82 39.00
N TYR A 294 -18.76 19.51 38.79
CA TYR A 294 -19.63 18.59 39.52
C TYR A 294 -19.26 18.49 41.01
N GLY A 295 -17.96 18.52 41.35
CA GLY A 295 -17.50 18.59 42.74
C GLY A 295 -17.97 19.85 43.44
N ASP A 296 -17.76 21.02 42.83
CA ASP A 296 -18.20 22.32 43.34
C ASP A 296 -19.74 22.35 43.53
N LEU A 297 -20.49 21.74 42.61
CA LEU A 297 -21.96 21.65 42.69
C LEU A 297 -22.42 20.72 43.81
N GLN A 298 -21.70 19.63 44.07
CA GLN A 298 -21.99 18.71 45.16
C GLN A 298 -21.71 19.35 46.53
N GLU A 299 -20.59 20.07 46.65
CA GLU A 299 -20.23 20.83 47.86
C GLU A 299 -21.27 21.93 48.14
N LEU A 300 -21.66 22.69 47.11
CA LEU A 300 -22.68 23.73 47.24
C LEU A 300 -24.05 23.15 47.63
N ASN A 301 -24.42 21.97 47.10
CA ASN A 301 -25.66 21.29 47.50
C ASN A 301 -25.61 20.82 48.95
N GLN A 302 -24.47 20.29 49.42
CA GLN A 302 -24.30 19.90 50.83
C GLN A 302 -24.41 21.12 51.74
N GLU A 303 -23.72 22.21 51.41
CA GLU A 303 -23.81 23.45 52.18
C GLU A 303 -25.25 24.00 52.21
N PHE A 304 -25.96 23.94 51.07
CA PHE A 304 -27.36 24.36 50.98
C PHE A 304 -28.27 23.47 51.84
N GLN A 305 -28.07 22.15 51.84
CA GLN A 305 -28.83 21.21 52.68
C GLN A 305 -28.57 21.45 54.17
N ASP A 306 -27.32 21.64 54.58
CA ASP A 306 -26.94 21.93 55.96
C ASP A 306 -27.55 23.25 56.45
N LYS A 307 -27.50 24.31 55.62
CA LYS A 307 -28.16 25.59 55.89
C LYS A 307 -29.68 25.44 55.99
N ASN A 308 -30.30 24.65 55.12
CA ASN A 308 -31.74 24.39 55.18
C ASN A 308 -32.12 23.69 56.48
N LEU A 309 -31.35 22.68 56.91
CA LEU A 309 -31.57 21.97 58.15
C LEU A 309 -31.49 22.92 59.36
N LEU A 310 -30.48 23.80 59.39
CA LEU A 310 -30.35 24.82 60.42
C LEU A 310 -31.55 25.77 60.45
N LEU A 311 -32.01 26.26 59.29
CA LEU A 311 -33.18 27.14 59.21
C LEU A 311 -34.47 26.46 59.70
N VAL A 312 -34.66 25.17 59.40
CA VAL A 312 -35.79 24.39 59.91
C VAL A 312 -35.73 24.27 61.43
N ILE A 313 -34.55 23.98 62.00
CA ILE A 313 -34.35 23.91 63.46
C ILE A 313 -34.63 25.27 64.11
N GLU A 314 -34.14 26.36 63.53
CA GLU A 314 -34.42 27.72 64.03
C GLU A 314 -35.90 28.07 63.96
N GLY A 315 -36.57 27.72 62.86
CA GLY A 315 -38.01 27.88 62.68
C GLY A 315 -38.79 27.13 63.77
N GLN A 316 -38.47 25.86 64.03
CA GLN A 316 -39.08 25.08 65.10
C GLN A 316 -38.84 25.69 66.48
N LYS A 317 -37.61 26.15 66.77
CA LYS A 317 -37.31 26.85 68.04
C LYS A 317 -38.17 28.11 68.20
N ARG A 318 -38.35 28.89 67.13
CA ARG A 318 -39.24 30.06 67.15
C ARG A 318 -40.68 29.65 67.40
N THR A 319 -41.22 28.66 66.67
CA THR A 319 -42.58 28.16 66.89
C THR A 319 -42.80 27.63 68.30
N GLN A 320 -41.82 26.92 68.87
CA GLN A 320 -41.91 26.38 70.23
C GLN A 320 -41.90 27.50 71.27
N ARG A 321 -41.04 28.53 71.11
CA ARG A 321 -41.09 29.74 71.95
C ARG A 321 -42.45 30.43 71.88
N THR A 322 -42.99 30.62 70.67
CA THR A 322 -44.32 31.23 70.50
C THR A 322 -45.42 30.35 71.11
N ARG A 323 -45.34 29.02 70.97
CA ARG A 323 -46.33 28.08 71.54
C ARG A 323 -46.33 28.13 73.06
N VAL A 324 -45.15 28.11 73.68
CA VAL A 324 -44.99 28.30 75.14
C VAL A 324 -45.61 29.64 75.56
N LEU A 325 -45.31 30.73 74.85
CA LEU A 325 -45.87 32.05 75.16
C LEU A 325 -47.41 32.08 75.07
N VAL A 326 -47.99 31.46 74.05
CA VAL A 326 -49.45 31.37 73.89
C VAL A 326 -50.07 30.52 75.00
N GLU A 327 -49.45 29.40 75.38
CA GLU A 327 -49.93 28.54 76.46
C GLU A 327 -49.87 29.26 77.82
N VAL A 328 -48.80 30.00 78.08
CA VAL A 328 -48.67 30.88 79.24
C VAL A 328 -49.80 31.92 79.26
N MET A 329 -49.96 32.69 78.18
CA MET A 329 -51.02 33.70 78.07
C MET A 329 -52.42 33.11 78.28
N ARG A 330 -52.68 31.92 77.71
CA ARG A 330 -53.97 31.22 77.89
C ARG A 330 -54.20 30.79 79.34
N SER A 331 -53.18 30.29 80.03
CA SER A 331 -53.25 29.88 81.44
C SER A 331 -53.49 31.07 82.37
N LEU A 332 -52.81 32.20 82.12
CA LEU A 332 -53.03 33.46 82.82
C LEU A 332 -54.45 34.00 82.60
N SER A 333 -54.90 34.08 81.34
CA SER A 333 -56.22 34.62 80.99
C SER A 333 -57.40 33.79 81.52
N SER A 334 -57.18 32.55 81.94
CA SER A 334 -58.22 31.67 82.49
C SER A 334 -58.43 31.82 84.00
N GLU A 335 -57.58 32.60 84.69
CA GLU A 335 -57.66 32.86 86.13
C GLU A 335 -58.26 34.25 86.37
N PHE A 336 -59.42 34.30 87.05
CA PHE A 336 -60.18 35.55 87.27
C PHE A 336 -60.05 36.10 88.69
N ASP A 337 -59.29 35.42 89.56
CA ASP A 337 -58.99 35.82 90.93
C ASP A 337 -57.61 36.50 90.98
N LEU A 338 -57.55 37.73 91.51
CA LEU A 338 -56.35 38.56 91.44
C LEU A 338 -55.17 37.93 92.20
N ASP A 339 -55.39 37.43 93.41
CA ASP A 339 -54.34 36.85 94.25
C ASP A 339 -53.78 35.57 93.61
N ARG A 340 -54.67 34.71 93.09
CA ARG A 340 -54.26 33.49 92.38
C ARG A 340 -53.57 33.77 91.06
N LEU A 341 -54.00 34.80 90.33
CA LEU A 341 -53.38 35.21 89.08
C LEU A 341 -51.94 35.68 89.32
N LEU A 342 -51.70 36.49 90.36
CA LEU A 342 -50.37 36.99 90.70
C LEU A 342 -49.40 35.86 91.07
N ASP A 343 -49.84 34.90 91.89
CA ASP A 343 -49.06 33.71 92.22
C ASP A 343 -48.74 32.87 90.97
N LYS A 344 -49.72 32.73 90.06
CA LYS A 344 -49.56 31.97 88.82
C LYS A 344 -48.64 32.67 87.82
N ILE A 345 -48.73 34.00 87.69
CA ILE A 345 -47.79 34.83 86.92
C ILE A 345 -46.38 34.67 87.46
N MET A 346 -46.22 34.78 88.78
CA MET A 346 -44.92 34.67 89.45
C MET A 346 -44.30 33.29 89.27
N SER A 347 -45.06 32.23 89.51
CA SER A 347 -44.61 30.84 89.30
C SER A 347 -44.24 30.59 87.83
N CYS A 348 -45.09 31.05 86.91
CA CYS A 348 -44.87 30.88 85.48
C CYS A 348 -43.63 31.65 84.98
N MET A 349 -43.46 32.91 85.36
CA MET A 349 -42.30 33.73 84.95
C MET A 349 -41.00 33.16 85.51
N THR A 350 -41.01 32.73 86.78
CA THR A 350 -39.85 32.09 87.42
C THR A 350 -39.47 30.80 86.67
N THR A 351 -40.46 30.00 86.28
CA THR A 351 -40.23 28.73 85.56
C THR A 351 -39.79 28.93 84.11
N VAL A 352 -40.46 29.79 83.34
CA VAL A 352 -40.18 30.01 81.92
C VAL A 352 -38.84 30.72 81.69
N MET A 353 -38.49 31.67 82.56
CA MET A 353 -37.22 32.39 82.48
C MET A 353 -36.06 31.65 83.16
N GLN A 354 -36.32 30.51 83.82
CA GLN A 354 -35.34 29.81 84.66
C GLN A 354 -34.64 30.75 85.66
N ALA A 355 -35.40 31.67 86.26
CA ALA A 355 -34.84 32.66 87.16
C ALA A 355 -34.78 32.11 88.60
N ASP A 356 -33.69 32.36 89.31
CA ASP A 356 -33.55 31.93 90.71
C ASP A 356 -34.56 32.64 91.64
N ARG A 357 -34.95 33.88 91.30
CA ARG A 357 -35.98 34.67 91.99
C ARG A 357 -36.69 35.59 91.01
N SER A 358 -37.99 35.79 91.22
CA SER A 358 -38.81 36.79 90.52
C SER A 358 -39.52 37.69 91.53
N THR A 359 -39.88 38.90 91.15
CA THR A 359 -40.64 39.84 92.01
C THR A 359 -41.64 40.58 91.13
N ILE A 360 -42.91 40.64 91.55
CA ILE A 360 -43.97 41.37 90.86
C ILE A 360 -44.40 42.55 91.72
N PHE A 361 -44.53 43.71 91.10
CA PHE A 361 -45.03 44.92 91.75
C PHE A 361 -46.33 45.30 91.07
N ILE A 362 -47.38 45.50 91.86
CA ILE A 362 -48.67 45.97 91.39
C ILE A 362 -48.66 47.49 91.54
N LEU A 363 -49.00 48.19 90.47
CA LEU A 363 -49.16 49.64 90.52
C LEU A 363 -50.65 49.92 90.82
N ASP A 364 -50.95 50.35 92.03
CA ASP A 364 -52.28 50.92 92.34
C ASP A 364 -52.32 52.35 91.80
N ALA A 365 -53.36 52.66 91.02
CA ALA A 365 -53.64 54.00 90.50
C ALA A 365 -54.86 54.61 91.20
#